data_AF-A0A2D5ATY3-F1
#
_entry.id   AF-A0A2D5ATY3-F1
#
_cell.length_a   1.000
_cell.length_b   1.000
_cell.length_c   1.000
_cell.angle_alpha   90.00
_cell.angle_beta   90.00
_cell.angle_gamma   90.00
#
_symmetry.space_group_name_H-M   'P 1'
#
loop_
_entity.id
_entity.type
_entity.pdbx_description
1 polymer ?
#
loop_
_entity_poly.entity_id
_entity_poly.type
_entity_poly.pdbx_seq_one_letter_code
_entity_poly.pdbx_strand_id
1 'polypeptide(L)'
;MIGFARRTAFVTVPLIAAGVFSMGMRQGTKVPSGPPVTVEATAYRPQTEAYNDPFQRRRVRDIDEADPGAGIRINGDDDDGDSIPDRDDPSVPGENDLIEVELWVGRAAPCVEYVLVRTHPSIRVWEEATKESAILGANDEAVLAFPGAKRRVWVENHGGGSALLTFEARATGGGGVLAEDVLRFYSFTGIVIALDGEFQTPTDPPGAVNEGIPEMAIELHSTGYDVHMYDEDSVAANGSGVVYGEVVDAIQKRGVTSVAMFGFSHGGGSIYDLANLLDQNRASIGAFTIVYTAYIDGLENDSSADLNSEVRLPPSTAFHVNYYQRNLFSLGIWGNSVPGADVDVNVTQQPWGGGILHFTITLSPQVQAGLMDPLRVLVAP
;
A
#
# COMPACT_ATOMS: atom_id res chain seq x y z
N MET A 1 21.38 -31.90 -10.13
CA MET A 1 20.10 -32.64 -10.10
C MET A 1 20.03 -33.46 -8.82
N ILE A 2 19.38 -32.94 -7.79
CA ILE A 2 19.12 -33.68 -6.53
C ILE A 2 17.61 -33.60 -6.33
N GLY A 3 16.94 -34.75 -6.49
CA GLY A 3 15.48 -34.86 -6.41
C GLY A 3 15.00 -35.11 -5.00
N PHE A 4 14.10 -34.26 -4.51
CA PHE A 4 13.35 -34.48 -3.27
C PHE A 4 12.03 -35.18 -3.60
N ALA A 5 11.84 -36.39 -3.07
CA ALA A 5 10.57 -37.11 -3.11
C ALA A 5 9.75 -36.80 -1.86
N ARG A 6 8.60 -36.13 -2.01
CA ARG A 6 7.58 -35.99 -0.95
C ARG A 6 6.70 -37.25 -0.93
N ARG A 7 6.61 -37.91 0.22
CA ARG A 7 5.61 -38.95 0.52
C ARG A 7 4.38 -38.29 1.14
N THR A 8 3.23 -38.45 0.49
CA THR A 8 1.91 -38.06 1.01
C THR A 8 1.29 -39.27 1.71
N ALA A 9 0.98 -39.15 3.00
CA ALA A 9 0.23 -40.16 3.74
C ALA A 9 -1.25 -39.73 3.81
N PHE A 10 -2.16 -40.56 3.29
CA PHE A 10 -3.59 -40.39 3.43
C PHE A 10 -4.05 -41.01 4.76
N VAL A 11 -4.67 -40.20 5.62
CA VAL A 11 -5.36 -40.65 6.83
C VAL A 11 -6.83 -40.88 6.48
N THR A 12 -7.31 -42.11 6.64
CA THR A 12 -8.71 -42.49 6.44
C THR A 12 -9.48 -42.33 7.76
N VAL A 13 -10.56 -41.55 7.75
CA VAL A 13 -11.47 -41.36 8.90
C VAL A 13 -12.68 -42.30 8.73
N PRO A 14 -13.14 -43.00 9.79
CA PRO A 14 -14.28 -43.93 9.68
C PRO A 14 -15.63 -43.19 9.67
N LEU A 15 -16.54 -43.70 8.85
CA LEU A 15 -17.93 -43.27 8.69
C LEU A 15 -18.78 -43.77 9.88
N ILE A 16 -19.40 -42.87 10.63
CA ILE A 16 -20.38 -43.20 11.68
C ILE A 16 -21.79 -43.15 11.07
N ALA A 17 -22.53 -44.26 11.19
CA ALA A 17 -23.90 -44.40 10.71
C ALA A 17 -24.90 -43.62 11.57
N ALA A 18 -25.71 -42.76 10.93
CA ALA A 18 -26.79 -42.00 11.57
C ALA A 18 -28.08 -42.82 11.65
N GLY A 19 -28.63 -42.95 12.87
CA GLY A 19 -29.95 -43.51 13.14
C GLY A 19 -31.06 -42.50 12.81
N VAL A 20 -32.10 -42.98 12.13
CA VAL A 20 -33.29 -42.20 11.73
C VAL A 20 -34.26 -42.10 12.91
N PHE A 21 -34.42 -40.91 13.47
CA PHE A 21 -35.52 -40.56 14.38
C PHE A 21 -36.54 -39.70 13.62
N SER A 22 -37.73 -40.25 13.38
CA SER A 22 -38.86 -39.53 12.77
C SER A 22 -39.68 -38.84 13.86
N MET A 23 -39.46 -37.53 14.04
CA MET A 23 -40.24 -36.68 14.92
C MET A 23 -41.23 -35.85 14.09
N GLY A 24 -42.53 -36.05 14.34
CA GLY A 24 -43.60 -35.36 13.62
C GLY A 24 -43.59 -33.84 13.86
N MET A 25 -43.23 -33.06 12.83
CA MET A 25 -43.35 -31.61 12.85
C MET A 25 -44.80 -31.18 12.65
N ARG A 26 -45.35 -30.46 13.63
CA ARG A 26 -46.48 -29.55 13.43
C ARG A 26 -46.07 -28.48 12.42
N GLN A 27 -46.85 -28.30 11.36
CA GLN A 27 -46.74 -27.17 10.45
C GLN A 27 -47.03 -25.87 11.23
N GLY A 28 -45.97 -25.26 11.75
CA GLY A 28 -46.01 -23.86 12.19
C GLY A 28 -46.23 -22.98 10.96
N THR A 29 -47.17 -22.05 11.07
CA THR A 29 -47.39 -20.99 10.09
C THR A 29 -46.06 -20.32 9.75
N LYS A 30 -45.59 -20.53 8.52
CA LYS A 30 -44.37 -19.94 7.97
C LYS A 30 -44.59 -18.43 7.93
N VAL A 31 -44.12 -17.72 8.95
CA VAL A 31 -44.08 -16.26 8.94
C VAL A 31 -43.33 -15.87 7.67
N PRO A 32 -43.89 -15.02 6.80
CA PRO A 32 -43.18 -14.60 5.60
C PRO A 32 -41.88 -13.93 6.04
N SER A 33 -40.75 -14.60 5.78
CA SER A 33 -39.44 -14.00 5.95
C SER A 33 -39.38 -12.82 4.99
N GLY A 34 -39.20 -11.61 5.52
CA GLY A 34 -38.88 -10.46 4.69
C GLY A 34 -37.64 -10.74 3.83
N PRO A 35 -37.35 -9.89 2.83
CA PRO A 35 -36.09 -9.99 2.10
C PRO A 35 -34.91 -9.97 3.09
N PRO A 36 -33.83 -10.72 2.83
CA PRO A 36 -32.67 -10.77 3.70
C PRO A 36 -32.08 -9.36 3.88
N VAL A 37 -31.66 -9.04 5.09
CA VAL A 37 -30.90 -7.82 5.39
C VAL A 37 -29.49 -8.02 4.86
N THR A 38 -28.92 -7.00 4.21
CA THR A 38 -27.56 -7.03 3.67
C THR A 38 -26.83 -5.76 4.07
N VAL A 39 -25.57 -5.93 4.46
CA VAL A 39 -24.61 -4.87 4.75
C VAL A 39 -23.32 -5.18 4.01
N GLU A 40 -22.56 -4.15 3.67
CA GLU A 40 -21.25 -4.25 3.03
C GLU A 40 -20.39 -3.09 3.57
N ALA A 41 -19.11 -3.35 3.79
CA ALA A 41 -18.12 -2.35 4.16
C ALA A 41 -16.95 -2.46 3.20
N THR A 42 -16.60 -1.36 2.53
CA THR A 42 -15.49 -1.33 1.57
C THR A 42 -14.44 -0.35 2.05
N ALA A 43 -13.24 -0.85 2.34
CA ALA A 43 -12.08 0.01 2.62
C ALA A 43 -11.47 0.55 1.32
N TYR A 44 -10.88 1.73 1.39
CA TYR A 44 -10.07 2.31 0.32
C TYR A 44 -8.60 2.36 0.72
N ARG A 45 -7.72 2.26 -0.26
CA ARG A 45 -6.27 2.45 -0.05
C ARG A 45 -5.99 3.91 0.36
N PRO A 46 -4.90 4.19 1.08
CA PRO A 46 -4.46 5.57 1.35
C PRO A 46 -4.43 6.42 0.07
N GLN A 47 -4.81 7.69 0.19
CA GLN A 47 -5.03 8.62 -0.93
C GLN A 47 -4.17 9.88 -0.87
N THR A 48 -3.30 9.92 0.11
CA THR A 48 -2.83 11.14 0.74
C THR A 48 -1.36 11.28 0.49
N GLU A 49 -1.08 12.30 -0.28
CA GLU A 49 0.05 12.36 -1.17
C GLU A 49 0.17 13.87 -1.42
N ALA A 50 1.07 14.54 -0.70
CA ALA A 50 1.19 16.00 -0.70
C ALA A 50 1.80 16.54 -2.01
N TYR A 51 2.17 15.65 -2.95
CA TYR A 51 2.55 16.04 -4.30
C TYR A 51 1.32 16.05 -5.23
N ASN A 52 1.33 16.95 -6.22
CA ASN A 52 0.16 17.46 -6.96
C ASN A 52 -0.76 16.41 -7.65
N ASP A 53 -0.38 15.14 -7.69
CA ASP A 53 -1.04 14.08 -8.47
C ASP A 53 -1.17 12.77 -7.67
N PRO A 54 -2.12 12.67 -6.71
CA PRO A 54 -2.31 11.47 -5.88
C PRO A 54 -2.74 10.25 -6.68
N PHE A 55 -2.40 9.05 -6.17
CA PHE A 55 -3.03 7.81 -6.63
C PHE A 55 -4.55 7.94 -6.65
N GLN A 56 -5.18 7.38 -7.68
CA GLN A 56 -6.63 7.33 -7.75
C GLN A 56 -7.23 6.55 -6.59
N ARG A 57 -8.47 6.92 -6.26
CA ARG A 57 -9.28 6.23 -5.26
C ARG A 57 -9.51 4.78 -5.64
N ARG A 58 -8.81 3.88 -4.95
CA ARG A 58 -8.89 2.44 -5.13
C ARG A 58 -9.49 1.77 -3.92
N ARG A 59 -10.51 0.94 -4.16
CA ARG A 59 -11.01 0.00 -3.15
C ARG A 59 -9.96 -1.06 -2.87
N VAL A 60 -9.88 -1.49 -1.62
CA VAL A 60 -9.31 -2.80 -1.27
C VAL A 60 -10.22 -3.85 -1.93
N ARG A 61 -9.62 -4.87 -2.55
CA ARG A 61 -10.42 -5.94 -3.17
C ARG A 61 -10.98 -6.81 -2.07
N ASP A 62 -12.20 -7.33 -2.23
CA ASP A 62 -12.84 -8.22 -1.26
C ASP A 62 -11.95 -9.41 -0.86
N ILE A 63 -11.15 -9.95 -1.81
CA ILE A 63 -10.21 -11.05 -1.53
C ILE A 63 -9.04 -10.64 -0.62
N ASP A 64 -8.68 -9.35 -0.60
CA ASP A 64 -7.59 -8.81 0.20
C ASP A 64 -8.08 -8.27 1.55
N GLU A 65 -9.39 -8.04 1.76
CA GLU A 65 -9.92 -7.43 2.99
C GLU A 65 -9.69 -8.30 4.24
N ALA A 66 -9.55 -9.62 4.08
CA ALA A 66 -9.24 -10.54 5.16
C ALA A 66 -7.72 -10.80 5.30
N ASP A 67 -6.99 -10.82 4.18
CA ASP A 67 -5.55 -11.06 4.16
C ASP A 67 -4.93 -10.45 2.88
N PRO A 68 -4.02 -9.47 2.98
CA PRO A 68 -3.45 -8.92 4.22
C PRO A 68 -4.40 -7.99 5.00
N GLY A 69 -5.39 -7.41 4.34
CA GLY A 69 -6.29 -6.38 4.86
C GLY A 69 -6.14 -5.03 4.15
N ALA A 70 -6.71 -4.01 4.75
CA ALA A 70 -6.48 -2.60 4.45
C ALA A 70 -5.26 -2.09 5.23
N GLY A 71 -4.15 -1.89 4.53
CA GLY A 71 -2.99 -1.20 5.08
C GLY A 71 -3.31 0.27 5.37
N ILE A 72 -2.87 0.76 6.53
CA ILE A 72 -3.13 2.11 7.03
C ILE A 72 -1.89 2.65 7.75
N ARG A 73 -1.56 3.92 7.49
CA ARG A 73 -0.45 4.65 8.13
C ARG A 73 -0.77 4.96 9.59
N ILE A 74 0.23 4.92 10.46
CA ILE A 74 0.05 5.34 11.85
C ILE A 74 -0.02 6.86 11.87
N ASN A 75 -1.08 7.44 12.43
CA ASN A 75 -1.34 8.89 12.41
C ASN A 75 -0.41 9.69 13.35
N GLY A 76 0.89 9.68 13.07
CA GLY A 76 1.94 10.12 14.00
C GLY A 76 2.63 11.42 13.64
N ASP A 77 2.36 11.95 12.45
CA ASP A 77 2.85 13.22 11.94
C ASP A 77 2.02 14.42 12.45
N ASP A 78 2.24 15.59 11.86
CA ASP A 78 1.74 16.89 12.31
C ASP A 78 1.40 17.68 11.05
N ASP A 79 0.24 17.35 10.46
CA ASP A 79 -0.19 17.84 9.16
C ASP A 79 -0.57 19.33 9.17
N ASP A 80 -1.04 19.84 10.32
CA ASP A 80 -1.47 21.23 10.45
C ASP A 80 -0.38 22.16 11.06
N GLY A 81 0.74 21.57 11.47
CA GLY A 81 1.96 22.28 11.86
C GLY A 81 1.88 22.93 13.24
N ASP A 82 1.01 22.44 14.11
CA ASP A 82 0.81 22.96 15.46
C ASP A 82 1.75 22.32 16.52
N SER A 83 2.58 21.36 16.09
CA SER A 83 3.53 20.58 16.90
C SER A 83 2.90 19.53 17.81
N ILE A 84 1.63 19.19 17.62
CA ILE A 84 0.95 18.07 18.26
C ILE A 84 0.84 16.95 17.23
N PRO A 85 1.27 15.71 17.56
CA PRO A 85 1.05 14.59 16.66
C PRO A 85 -0.44 14.41 16.39
N ASP A 86 -0.81 14.22 15.14
CA ASP A 86 -2.19 14.22 14.67
C ASP A 86 -3.05 13.25 15.46
N ARG A 87 -2.58 12.02 15.77
CA ARG A 87 -3.29 11.07 16.67
C ARG A 87 -3.78 11.64 18.01
N ASP A 88 -3.06 12.62 18.54
CA ASP A 88 -3.31 13.28 19.81
C ASP A 88 -4.09 14.61 19.62
N ASP A 89 -4.27 15.05 18.37
CA ASP A 89 -5.04 16.22 17.96
C ASP A 89 -6.53 15.86 17.68
N PRO A 90 -7.48 16.61 18.27
CA PRO A 90 -8.92 16.37 18.09
C PRO A 90 -9.49 16.88 16.76
N SER A 91 -8.76 17.69 15.98
CA SER A 91 -9.22 18.27 14.72
C SER A 91 -8.04 18.75 13.85
N VAL A 92 -7.72 18.00 12.81
CA VAL A 92 -6.55 18.25 11.94
C VAL A 92 -7.00 18.68 10.54
N PRO A 93 -6.87 19.97 10.16
CA PRO A 93 -7.12 20.41 8.79
C PRO A 93 -6.06 19.85 7.82
N GLY A 94 -6.50 19.12 6.80
CA GLY A 94 -5.58 18.54 5.82
C GLY A 94 -5.06 17.15 6.19
N GLU A 95 -5.56 16.57 7.28
CA GLU A 95 -5.28 15.21 7.76
C GLU A 95 -5.18 14.18 6.64
N ASN A 96 -4.07 13.47 6.65
CA ASN A 96 -3.63 12.68 5.54
C ASN A 96 -3.39 11.18 5.90
N ASP A 97 -3.40 10.76 7.17
CA ASP A 97 -3.12 9.36 7.50
C ASP A 97 -4.38 8.47 7.61
N LEU A 98 -5.56 9.07 7.60
CA LEU A 98 -6.84 8.36 7.66
C LEU A 98 -7.20 7.74 6.31
N ILE A 99 -7.80 6.54 6.35
CA ILE A 99 -8.36 5.91 5.15
C ILE A 99 -9.88 5.88 5.18
N GLU A 100 -10.47 6.06 4.00
CA GLU A 100 -11.92 6.05 3.82
C GLU A 100 -12.47 4.62 3.89
N VAL A 101 -13.61 4.46 4.55
CA VAL A 101 -14.45 3.26 4.47
C VAL A 101 -15.85 3.69 4.04
N GLU A 102 -16.35 3.05 2.98
CA GLU A 102 -17.75 3.19 2.55
C GLU A 102 -18.58 2.05 3.16
N LEU A 103 -19.60 2.41 3.93
CA LEU A 103 -20.58 1.49 4.48
C LEU A 103 -21.85 1.53 3.62
N TRP A 104 -22.35 0.36 3.25
CA TRP A 104 -23.56 0.23 2.45
C TRP A 104 -24.60 -0.67 3.13
N VAL A 105 -25.85 -0.22 3.08
CA VAL A 105 -27.01 -0.98 3.55
C VAL A 105 -27.96 -1.19 2.37
N GLY A 106 -28.33 -2.45 2.10
CA GLY A 106 -29.11 -2.75 0.90
C GLY A 106 -30.50 -2.14 0.91
N ARG A 107 -31.27 -2.47 1.96
CA ARG A 107 -32.57 -1.84 2.21
C ARG A 107 -32.75 -1.64 3.69
N ALA A 108 -32.98 -0.39 4.09
CA ALA A 108 -33.40 -0.08 5.44
C ALA A 108 -34.66 -0.88 5.81
N ALA A 109 -34.52 -1.73 6.82
CA ALA A 109 -35.61 -2.54 7.37
C ALA A 109 -36.08 -1.93 8.70
N PRO A 110 -37.40 -1.90 8.97
CA PRO A 110 -37.88 -1.55 10.29
C PRO A 110 -37.34 -2.57 11.31
N CYS A 111 -37.06 -2.12 12.53
CA CYS A 111 -36.52 -2.96 13.61
C CYS A 111 -35.10 -3.50 13.35
N VAL A 112 -34.32 -2.82 12.51
CA VAL A 112 -32.88 -3.06 12.36
C VAL A 112 -32.10 -1.83 12.82
N GLU A 113 -31.02 -2.07 13.56
CA GLU A 113 -30.00 -1.06 13.87
C GLU A 113 -28.68 -1.45 13.21
N TYR A 114 -27.91 -0.46 12.77
CA TYR A 114 -26.62 -0.67 12.12
C TYR A 114 -25.51 -0.28 13.07
N VAL A 115 -24.51 -1.13 13.22
CA VAL A 115 -23.53 -1.01 14.30
C VAL A 115 -22.13 -1.18 13.73
N LEU A 116 -21.20 -0.33 14.14
CA LEU A 116 -19.77 -0.57 13.97
C LEU A 116 -19.20 -1.12 15.27
N VAL A 117 -18.39 -2.16 15.15
CA VAL A 117 -17.66 -2.79 16.26
C VAL A 117 -16.19 -2.91 15.88
N ARG A 118 -15.28 -2.58 16.80
CA ARG A 118 -13.84 -2.84 16.62
C ARG A 118 -13.32 -3.86 17.62
N THR A 119 -12.29 -4.61 17.25
CA THR A 119 -11.67 -5.58 18.16
C THR A 119 -10.54 -5.02 19.01
N HIS A 120 -10.00 -3.84 18.67
CA HIS A 120 -8.86 -3.25 19.36
C HIS A 120 -8.85 -1.71 19.21
N PRO A 121 -8.45 -0.95 20.26
CA PRO A 121 -8.42 0.52 20.22
C PRO A 121 -7.26 1.13 19.40
N SER A 122 -6.47 0.30 18.71
CA SER A 122 -5.44 0.77 17.78
C SER A 122 -6.05 1.49 16.58
N ILE A 123 -7.30 1.15 16.22
CA ILE A 123 -8.06 1.92 15.24
C ILE A 123 -9.10 2.81 15.91
N ARG A 124 -9.28 4.02 15.40
CA ARG A 124 -10.42 4.89 15.69
C ARG A 124 -11.21 5.11 14.42
N VAL A 125 -12.49 5.45 14.59
CA VAL A 125 -13.38 5.74 13.46
C VAL A 125 -14.01 7.11 13.64
N TRP A 126 -13.97 7.91 12.59
CA TRP A 126 -14.37 9.31 12.57
C TRP A 126 -15.49 9.55 11.56
N GLU A 127 -16.30 10.57 11.86
CA GLU A 127 -17.40 11.04 11.00
C GLU A 127 -16.90 11.81 9.78
N GLU A 128 -15.71 12.39 9.83
CA GLU A 128 -15.10 13.21 8.78
C GLU A 128 -13.57 13.01 8.80
N ALA A 129 -12.91 13.32 7.68
CA ALA A 129 -11.46 13.20 7.55
C ALA A 129 -10.70 14.08 8.55
N THR A 130 -11.27 15.21 8.94
CA THR A 130 -10.65 16.19 9.85
C THR A 130 -10.73 15.80 11.33
N LYS A 131 -11.30 14.63 11.66
CA LYS A 131 -11.38 14.08 13.03
C LYS A 131 -12.23 14.85 14.04
N GLU A 132 -13.00 15.84 13.61
CA GLU A 132 -13.82 16.66 14.53
C GLU A 132 -14.85 15.85 15.37
N SER A 133 -15.27 14.66 14.91
CA SER A 133 -16.28 13.85 15.58
C SER A 133 -15.98 12.36 15.51
N ALA A 134 -15.68 11.75 16.66
CA ALA A 134 -15.40 10.33 16.77
C ALA A 134 -16.69 9.49 16.80
N ILE A 135 -16.76 8.44 15.98
CA ILE A 135 -17.72 7.35 16.08
C ILE A 135 -17.21 6.31 17.08
N LEU A 136 -15.98 5.82 16.85
CA LEU A 136 -15.28 4.88 17.73
C LEU A 136 -14.00 5.54 18.26
N GLY A 137 -14.16 6.43 19.25
CA GLY A 137 -13.04 7.04 19.98
C GLY A 137 -12.68 6.20 21.21
N ALA A 138 -13.40 6.47 22.31
CA ALA A 138 -13.25 5.74 23.58
C ALA A 138 -14.09 4.45 23.68
N ASN A 139 -15.12 4.31 22.83
CA ASN A 139 -16.01 3.14 22.80
C ASN A 139 -15.58 2.17 21.71
N ASP A 140 -15.84 0.88 21.91
CA ASP A 140 -15.55 -0.17 20.93
C ASP A 140 -16.74 -0.53 20.04
N GLU A 141 -17.90 0.07 20.31
CA GLU A 141 -19.14 -0.12 19.56
C GLU A 141 -19.92 1.19 19.44
N ALA A 142 -20.53 1.44 18.27
CA ALA A 142 -21.43 2.56 18.04
C ALA A 142 -22.56 2.22 17.08
N VAL A 143 -23.78 2.64 17.43
CA VAL A 143 -24.96 2.56 16.54
C VAL A 143 -24.94 3.73 15.57
N LEU A 144 -25.10 3.44 14.29
CA LEU A 144 -25.06 4.40 13.20
C LEU A 144 -26.46 4.75 12.68
N ALA A 145 -26.69 6.04 12.46
CA ALA A 145 -27.79 6.52 11.62
C ALA A 145 -27.39 6.43 10.13
N PHE A 146 -28.35 6.01 9.29
CA PHE A 146 -28.17 5.96 7.83
C PHE A 146 -29.21 6.88 7.17
N PRO A 147 -28.83 8.11 6.76
CA PRO A 147 -29.74 9.00 6.05
C PRO A 147 -30.04 8.52 4.62
N GLY A 148 -29.21 7.62 4.09
CA GLY A 148 -29.37 6.94 2.80
C GLY A 148 -28.78 5.53 2.83
N ALA A 149 -28.67 4.89 1.67
CA ALA A 149 -28.11 3.53 1.56
C ALA A 149 -26.59 3.47 1.77
N LYS A 150 -25.90 4.60 1.72
CA LYS A 150 -24.44 4.70 1.86
C LYS A 150 -24.07 5.70 2.95
N ARG A 151 -22.96 5.44 3.62
CA ARG A 151 -22.31 6.35 4.57
C ARG A 151 -20.80 6.18 4.44
N ARG A 152 -20.06 7.28 4.51
CA ARG A 152 -18.60 7.27 4.60
C ARG A 152 -18.18 7.48 6.04
N VAL A 153 -17.12 6.81 6.44
CA VAL A 153 -16.42 7.00 7.70
C VAL A 153 -14.92 6.96 7.43
N TRP A 154 -14.12 7.49 8.34
CA TRP A 154 -12.67 7.52 8.21
C TRP A 154 -12.03 6.74 9.34
N VAL A 155 -11.16 5.80 8.98
CA VAL A 155 -10.46 4.95 9.94
C VAL A 155 -9.06 5.52 10.13
N GLU A 156 -8.70 5.71 11.39
CA GLU A 156 -7.38 6.16 11.84
C GLU A 156 -6.65 5.00 12.51
N ASN A 157 -5.35 4.86 12.28
CA ASN A 157 -4.49 3.97 13.06
C ASN A 157 -3.72 4.77 14.12
N HIS A 158 -4.33 4.90 15.30
CA HIS A 158 -3.88 5.81 16.36
C HIS A 158 -2.50 5.44 16.95
N GLY A 159 -2.20 4.14 17.08
CA GLY A 159 -0.99 3.69 17.79
C GLY A 159 -0.26 2.54 17.14
N GLY A 160 -0.68 2.15 15.94
CA GLY A 160 -0.16 1.00 15.23
C GLY A 160 -0.81 -0.33 15.63
N GLY A 161 -0.42 -1.39 14.91
CA GLY A 161 -0.91 -2.76 15.09
C GLY A 161 -2.00 -3.13 14.10
N SER A 162 -2.84 -4.09 14.48
CA SER A 162 -3.92 -4.61 13.64
C SER A 162 -5.24 -4.66 14.38
N ALA A 163 -6.34 -4.44 13.68
CA ALA A 163 -7.68 -4.55 14.23
C ALA A 163 -8.68 -5.03 13.17
N LEU A 164 -9.80 -5.58 13.61
CA LEU A 164 -10.97 -5.81 12.77
C LEU A 164 -11.99 -4.71 13.03
N LEU A 165 -12.60 -4.19 11.97
CA LEU A 165 -13.80 -3.37 12.01
C LEU A 165 -14.95 -4.19 11.43
N THR A 166 -15.96 -4.47 12.23
CA THR A 166 -17.15 -5.21 11.80
C THR A 166 -18.29 -4.23 11.63
N PHE A 167 -18.94 -4.28 10.46
CA PHE A 167 -20.17 -3.56 10.19
C PHE A 167 -21.36 -4.52 10.25
N GLU A 168 -22.22 -4.34 11.24
CA GLU A 168 -23.30 -5.27 11.56
C GLU A 168 -24.67 -4.63 11.34
N ALA A 169 -25.62 -5.43 10.85
CA ALA A 169 -27.04 -5.16 11.01
C ALA A 169 -27.60 -6.06 12.12
N ARG A 170 -28.13 -5.47 13.17
CA ARG A 170 -28.73 -6.17 14.32
C ARG A 170 -30.22 -5.93 14.40
N ALA A 171 -30.97 -6.86 15.00
CA ALA A 171 -32.33 -6.55 15.41
C ALA A 171 -32.31 -5.45 16.49
N THR A 172 -33.17 -4.44 16.37
CA THR A 172 -33.19 -3.26 17.27
C THR A 172 -33.24 -3.65 18.75
N GLY A 173 -32.48 -2.92 19.58
CA GLY A 173 -32.44 -3.11 21.03
C GLY A 173 -31.40 -4.14 21.46
N GLY A 174 -30.29 -4.25 20.73
CA GLY A 174 -29.21 -5.20 21.02
C GLY A 174 -29.57 -6.65 20.73
N GLY A 175 -30.46 -6.88 19.76
CA GLY A 175 -30.80 -8.22 19.31
C GLY A 175 -29.65 -8.89 18.53
N GLY A 176 -29.90 -10.11 18.05
CA GLY A 176 -28.90 -10.87 17.30
C GLY A 176 -28.49 -10.19 15.98
N VAL A 177 -27.26 -10.50 15.54
CA VAL A 177 -26.72 -10.10 14.24
C VAL A 177 -27.50 -10.80 13.11
N LEU A 178 -27.98 -10.00 12.16
CA LEU A 178 -28.76 -10.44 11.01
C LEU A 178 -27.89 -10.54 9.75
N ALA A 179 -26.91 -9.66 9.63
CA ALA A 179 -25.88 -9.64 8.60
C ALA A 179 -24.66 -8.88 9.14
N GLU A 180 -23.47 -9.23 8.64
CA GLU A 180 -22.23 -8.55 8.99
C GLU A 180 -21.27 -8.55 7.81
N ASP A 181 -20.34 -7.60 7.84
CA ASP A 181 -19.16 -7.56 7.00
C ASP A 181 -17.95 -7.15 7.84
N VAL A 182 -16.76 -7.64 7.50
CA VAL A 182 -15.56 -7.50 8.34
C VAL A 182 -14.37 -7.01 7.52
N LEU A 183 -13.82 -5.87 7.93
CA LEU A 183 -12.59 -5.31 7.39
C LEU A 183 -11.43 -5.56 8.36
N ARG A 184 -10.31 -6.07 7.87
CA ARG A 184 -9.05 -6.13 8.62
C ARG A 184 -8.17 -4.93 8.29
N PHE A 185 -7.62 -4.31 9.33
CA PHE A 185 -6.62 -3.24 9.21
C PHE A 185 -5.28 -3.68 9.78
N TYR A 186 -4.20 -3.18 9.18
CA TYR A 186 -2.83 -3.36 9.67
C TYR A 186 -1.99 -2.11 9.43
N SER A 187 -1.02 -1.86 10.31
CA SER A 187 -0.01 -0.82 10.08
C SER A 187 0.98 -1.21 9.00
N PHE A 188 1.28 -0.28 8.10
CA PHE A 188 2.45 -0.40 7.26
C PHE A 188 3.72 -0.48 8.12
N THR A 189 4.65 -1.34 7.69
CA THR A 189 6.00 -1.45 8.29
C THR A 189 7.10 -1.15 7.28
N GLY A 190 6.72 -1.00 6.00
CA GLY A 190 7.59 -0.63 4.91
C GLY A 190 7.01 0.53 4.10
N ILE A 191 7.87 1.29 3.44
CA ILE A 191 7.54 2.32 2.47
C ILE A 191 8.23 2.03 1.14
N VAL A 192 7.54 2.27 0.03
CA VAL A 192 8.06 2.14 -1.33
C VAL A 192 8.10 3.50 -2.01
N ILE A 193 9.28 3.90 -2.47
CA ILE A 193 9.50 5.13 -3.24
C ILE A 193 9.77 4.78 -4.70
N ALA A 194 8.93 5.27 -5.61
CA ALA A 194 9.14 5.19 -7.05
C ALA A 194 9.55 6.57 -7.57
N LEU A 195 10.67 6.66 -8.28
CA LEU A 195 11.12 7.89 -8.93
C LEU A 195 11.05 7.75 -10.44
N ASP A 196 10.30 8.65 -11.07
CA ASP A 196 10.25 8.77 -12.53
C ASP A 196 11.59 9.24 -13.10
N GLY A 197 11.69 9.35 -14.42
CA GLY A 197 12.86 9.93 -15.08
C GLY A 197 12.57 11.32 -15.64
N GLU A 198 13.64 12.03 -15.98
CA GLU A 198 13.58 13.38 -16.58
C GLU A 198 12.46 13.55 -17.63
N PHE A 199 11.70 14.63 -17.45
CA PHE A 199 10.54 15.03 -18.26
C PHE A 199 9.32 14.10 -18.18
N GLN A 200 9.27 13.21 -17.19
CA GLN A 200 8.07 12.45 -16.86
C GLN A 200 7.34 13.13 -15.69
N THR A 201 6.08 12.78 -15.49
CA THR A 201 5.32 13.28 -14.34
C THR A 201 4.52 12.12 -13.77
N PRO A 202 4.77 11.74 -12.51
CA PRO A 202 4.10 10.60 -11.91
C PRO A 202 2.61 10.88 -11.80
N THR A 203 1.80 10.07 -12.48
CA THR A 203 0.35 10.28 -12.59
C THR A 203 -0.41 8.96 -12.54
N ASP A 204 -1.67 9.04 -12.12
CA ASP A 204 -2.58 7.90 -12.06
C ASP A 204 -3.93 8.20 -12.75
N PRO A 205 -4.24 7.57 -13.90
CA PRO A 205 -3.38 6.65 -14.64
C PRO A 205 -2.13 7.34 -15.20
N PRO A 206 -1.11 6.57 -15.65
CA PRO A 206 0.07 7.14 -16.30
C PRO A 206 -0.32 8.04 -17.47
N GLY A 207 0.27 9.24 -17.53
CA GLY A 207 -0.08 10.31 -18.45
C GLY A 207 0.51 10.12 -19.85
N ALA A 208 1.67 9.45 -19.95
CA ALA A 208 2.32 9.16 -21.22
C ALA A 208 2.44 7.65 -21.51
N VAL A 209 2.54 7.30 -22.79
CA VAL A 209 2.59 5.92 -23.29
C VAL A 209 3.87 5.15 -22.93
N ASN A 210 4.83 5.77 -22.22
CA ASN A 210 6.16 5.24 -21.93
C ASN A 210 6.54 5.35 -20.43
N GLU A 211 5.55 5.48 -19.56
CA GLU A 211 5.73 5.66 -18.12
C GLU A 211 5.53 4.32 -17.39
N GLY A 212 6.54 3.44 -17.43
CA GLY A 212 6.47 2.16 -16.73
C GLY A 212 6.72 2.23 -15.22
N ILE A 213 7.27 3.33 -14.70
CA ILE A 213 7.48 3.53 -13.26
C ILE A 213 6.13 3.75 -12.54
N PRO A 214 5.24 4.65 -12.99
CA PRO A 214 3.92 4.80 -12.38
C PRO A 214 3.08 3.52 -12.53
N GLU A 215 3.19 2.76 -13.63
CA GLU A 215 2.52 1.45 -13.76
C GLU A 215 2.90 0.49 -12.62
N MET A 216 4.19 0.36 -12.32
CA MET A 216 4.67 -0.49 -11.23
C MET A 216 4.23 0.04 -9.86
N ALA A 217 4.32 1.35 -9.64
CA ALA A 217 3.89 1.99 -8.39
C ALA A 217 2.40 1.77 -8.13
N ILE A 218 1.56 1.97 -9.15
CA ILE A 218 0.12 1.71 -9.12
C ILE A 218 -0.19 0.24 -8.80
N GLU A 219 0.57 -0.70 -9.37
CA GLU A 219 0.40 -2.12 -9.11
C GLU A 219 0.69 -2.46 -7.64
N LEU A 220 1.76 -1.91 -7.06
CA LEU A 220 2.10 -2.11 -5.64
C LEU A 220 1.06 -1.47 -4.73
N HIS A 221 0.67 -0.23 -4.99
CA HIS A 221 -0.39 0.46 -4.24
C HIS A 221 -1.70 -0.34 -4.25
N SER A 222 -2.09 -0.84 -5.42
CA SER A 222 -3.28 -1.67 -5.60
C SER A 222 -3.21 -2.99 -4.81
N THR A 223 -2.01 -3.55 -4.67
CA THR A 223 -1.75 -4.80 -3.95
C THR A 223 -1.44 -4.61 -2.46
N GLY A 224 -1.55 -3.37 -1.97
CA GLY A 224 -1.57 -3.06 -0.54
C GLY A 224 -0.26 -2.60 0.04
N TYR A 225 0.71 -2.17 -0.76
CA TYR A 225 1.93 -1.53 -0.25
C TYR A 225 1.70 -0.03 0.00
N ASP A 226 2.41 0.55 0.97
CA ASP A 226 2.53 2.01 1.13
C ASP A 226 3.52 2.54 0.09
N VAL A 227 2.97 3.08 -1.00
CA VAL A 227 3.74 3.49 -2.17
C VAL A 227 3.56 4.97 -2.38
N HIS A 228 4.67 5.61 -2.77
CA HIS A 228 4.73 6.99 -3.19
C HIS A 228 5.51 7.06 -4.50
N MET A 229 5.09 7.92 -5.42
CA MET A 229 5.71 8.13 -6.73
C MET A 229 6.05 9.61 -6.93
N TYR A 230 7.32 9.93 -7.11
CA TYR A 230 7.75 11.32 -7.25
C TYR A 230 8.45 11.55 -8.59
N ASP A 231 8.36 12.79 -9.02
CA ASP A 231 9.29 13.37 -9.98
C ASP A 231 10.69 13.34 -9.35
N GLU A 232 11.69 12.96 -10.12
CA GLU A 232 13.09 12.87 -9.74
C GLU A 232 13.66 14.18 -9.18
N ASP A 233 13.18 15.34 -9.64
CA ASP A 233 13.57 16.67 -9.15
C ASP A 233 13.05 16.93 -7.71
N SER A 234 12.16 16.07 -7.21
CA SER A 234 11.77 16.05 -5.80
C SER A 234 12.90 15.58 -4.87
N VAL A 235 13.98 15.05 -5.45
CA VAL A 235 15.24 14.70 -4.79
C VAL A 235 16.36 15.54 -5.40
N ALA A 236 16.87 16.50 -4.63
CA ALA A 236 18.05 17.25 -5.02
C ALA A 236 19.30 16.36 -5.08
N ALA A 237 20.33 16.77 -5.82
CA ALA A 237 21.61 16.05 -5.98
C ALA A 237 22.37 15.72 -4.67
N ASN A 238 21.95 16.27 -3.52
CA ASN A 238 22.49 15.91 -2.20
C ASN A 238 21.60 14.92 -1.43
N GLY A 239 20.55 14.38 -2.07
CA GLY A 239 19.54 13.48 -1.52
C GLY A 239 18.41 14.18 -0.75
N SER A 240 18.47 15.49 -0.56
CA SER A 240 17.44 16.23 0.20
C SER A 240 16.23 16.57 -0.65
N GLY A 241 15.09 16.87 -0.02
CA GLY A 241 13.86 17.21 -0.71
C GLY A 241 12.64 16.62 0.00
N VAL A 242 11.49 16.70 -0.65
CA VAL A 242 10.22 16.22 -0.08
C VAL A 242 10.24 14.71 0.12
N VAL A 243 10.90 13.95 -0.77
CA VAL A 243 11.02 12.49 -0.67
C VAL A 243 11.84 12.07 0.54
N TYR A 244 12.93 12.78 0.84
CA TYR A 244 13.69 12.54 2.06
C TYR A 244 12.86 12.83 3.31
N GLY A 245 12.11 13.94 3.31
CA GLY A 245 11.17 14.28 4.39
C GLY A 245 10.15 13.16 4.63
N GLU A 246 9.52 12.69 3.56
CA GLU A 246 8.53 11.59 3.61
C GLU A 246 9.09 10.33 4.26
N VAL A 247 10.27 9.87 3.80
CA VAL A 247 10.89 8.64 4.33
C VAL A 247 11.29 8.83 5.79
N VAL A 248 11.83 9.99 6.17
CA VAL A 248 12.18 10.29 7.57
C VAL A 248 10.93 10.29 8.45
N ASP A 249 9.85 10.93 8.00
CA ASP A 249 8.59 10.98 8.73
C ASP A 249 7.94 9.60 8.84
N ALA A 250 7.98 8.80 7.77
CA ALA A 250 7.58 7.39 7.80
C ALA A 250 8.27 6.62 8.93
N ILE A 251 9.58 6.78 9.06
CA ILE A 251 10.37 6.06 10.05
C ILE A 251 10.11 6.60 11.46
N GLN A 252 10.16 7.92 11.64
CA GLN A 252 10.12 8.55 12.96
C GLN A 252 8.72 8.58 13.57
N LYS A 253 7.71 8.83 12.73
CA LYS A 253 6.34 9.12 13.16
C LYS A 253 5.40 7.94 12.93
N ARG A 254 5.63 7.19 11.85
CA ARG A 254 4.72 6.12 11.41
C ARG A 254 5.24 4.69 11.65
N GLY A 255 6.42 4.55 12.26
CA GLY A 255 6.98 3.26 12.68
C GLY A 255 7.48 2.40 11.52
N VAL A 256 7.73 2.98 10.35
CA VAL A 256 8.31 2.28 9.21
C VAL A 256 9.75 1.86 9.52
N THR A 257 10.08 0.62 9.19
CA THR A 257 11.41 0.04 9.44
C THR A 257 12.09 -0.49 8.17
N SER A 258 11.35 -0.59 7.07
CA SER A 258 11.83 -1.09 5.79
C SER A 258 11.61 -0.04 4.70
N VAL A 259 12.67 0.32 3.98
CA VAL A 259 12.61 1.27 2.87
C VAL A 259 12.97 0.53 1.58
N ALA A 260 12.10 0.63 0.58
CA ALA A 260 12.35 0.14 -0.76
C ALA A 260 12.24 1.29 -1.75
N MET A 261 13.15 1.35 -2.72
CA MET A 261 13.16 2.46 -3.67
C MET A 261 13.55 2.00 -5.07
N PHE A 262 12.95 2.54 -6.11
CA PHE A 262 13.37 2.27 -7.48
C PHE A 262 13.19 3.49 -8.35
N GLY A 263 14.06 3.63 -9.36
CA GLY A 263 14.02 4.80 -10.25
C GLY A 263 14.48 4.51 -11.66
N PHE A 264 13.99 5.32 -12.59
CA PHE A 264 14.34 5.28 -14.01
C PHE A 264 15.16 6.52 -14.41
N SER A 265 16.15 6.36 -15.30
CA SER A 265 16.96 7.49 -15.78
C SER A 265 17.57 8.31 -14.63
N HIS A 266 17.34 9.63 -14.56
CA HIS A 266 17.81 10.49 -13.48
C HIS A 266 17.19 10.11 -12.13
N GLY A 267 15.99 9.53 -12.12
CA GLY A 267 15.42 8.88 -10.93
C GLY A 267 16.32 7.79 -10.36
N GLY A 268 17.10 7.08 -11.19
CA GLY A 268 18.13 6.15 -10.72
C GLY A 268 19.25 6.83 -9.91
N GLY A 269 19.76 7.97 -10.40
CA GLY A 269 20.71 8.81 -9.66
C GLY A 269 20.10 9.37 -8.37
N SER A 270 18.86 9.85 -8.43
CA SER A 270 18.12 10.30 -7.25
C SER A 270 17.98 9.21 -6.18
N ILE A 271 17.81 7.94 -6.57
CA ILE A 271 17.84 6.81 -5.62
C ILE A 271 19.20 6.70 -4.92
N TYR A 272 20.32 6.89 -5.62
CA TYR A 272 21.64 6.91 -4.99
C TYR A 272 21.74 8.04 -3.98
N ASP A 273 21.41 9.26 -4.39
CA ASP A 273 21.58 10.46 -3.58
C ASP A 273 20.69 10.42 -2.33
N LEU A 274 19.43 9.98 -2.48
CA LEU A 274 18.50 9.75 -1.37
C LEU A 274 19.03 8.68 -0.40
N ALA A 275 19.46 7.52 -0.91
CA ALA A 275 20.01 6.44 -0.08
C ALA A 275 21.26 6.90 0.70
N ASN A 276 22.13 7.68 0.04
CA ASN A 276 23.34 8.23 0.64
C ASN A 276 23.02 9.22 1.77
N LEU A 277 22.05 10.11 1.59
CA LEU A 277 21.65 11.04 2.64
C LEU A 277 20.97 10.31 3.82
N LEU A 278 20.10 9.34 3.54
CA LEU A 278 19.48 8.48 4.56
C LEU A 278 20.54 7.74 5.39
N ASP A 279 21.57 7.19 4.74
CA ASP A 279 22.63 6.47 5.43
C ASP A 279 23.50 7.39 6.31
N GLN A 280 23.86 8.57 5.80
CA GLN A 280 24.63 9.57 6.55
C GLN A 280 23.88 10.06 7.81
N ASN A 281 22.56 10.17 7.73
CA ASN A 281 21.71 10.66 8.82
C ASN A 281 21.06 9.55 9.63
N ARG A 282 21.44 8.28 9.44
CA ARG A 282 20.81 7.12 10.09
C ARG A 282 20.71 7.28 11.62
N ALA A 283 21.74 7.85 12.25
CA ALA A 283 21.78 8.06 13.69
C ALA A 283 20.70 9.04 14.21
N SER A 284 20.32 10.05 13.43
CA SER A 284 19.26 11.01 13.79
C SER A 284 17.88 10.54 13.36
N ILE A 285 17.78 9.73 12.30
CA ILE A 285 16.50 9.24 11.78
C ILE A 285 15.93 8.15 12.70
N GLY A 286 16.72 7.13 13.01
CA GLY A 286 16.26 5.98 13.78
C GLY A 286 16.68 4.65 13.15
N ALA A 287 16.06 3.56 13.62
CA ALA A 287 16.38 2.21 13.13
C ALA A 287 15.53 1.86 11.91
N PHE A 288 16.18 1.70 10.76
CA PHE A 288 15.56 1.22 9.53
C PHE A 288 16.56 0.46 8.66
N THR A 289 16.06 -0.25 7.66
CA THR A 289 16.87 -0.92 6.63
C THR A 289 16.42 -0.46 5.25
N ILE A 290 17.38 -0.13 4.37
CA ILE A 290 17.12 -0.01 2.93
C ILE A 290 17.13 -1.44 2.37
N VAL A 291 15.97 -2.07 2.32
CA VAL A 291 15.85 -3.50 2.04
C VAL A 291 15.97 -3.82 0.55
N TYR A 292 15.63 -2.84 -0.29
CA TYR A 292 15.59 -3.01 -1.74
C TYR A 292 15.88 -1.68 -2.43
N THR A 293 16.78 -1.69 -3.41
CA THR A 293 16.93 -0.58 -4.36
C THR A 293 16.95 -1.08 -5.80
N ALA A 294 16.48 -0.29 -6.75
CA ALA A 294 16.64 -0.63 -8.15
C ALA A 294 16.86 0.57 -9.08
N TYR A 295 17.67 0.34 -10.12
CA TYR A 295 17.84 1.23 -11.25
C TYR A 295 17.29 0.60 -12.52
N ILE A 296 16.56 1.40 -13.28
CA ILE A 296 16.21 1.11 -14.66
C ILE A 296 16.90 2.16 -15.54
N ASP A 297 17.92 1.74 -16.27
CA ASP A 297 18.73 2.56 -17.16
C ASP A 297 19.18 3.88 -16.52
N GLY A 298 19.68 3.78 -15.29
CA GLY A 298 19.96 4.92 -14.43
C GLY A 298 21.05 5.85 -14.94
N LEU A 299 20.85 7.15 -14.72
CA LEU A 299 21.77 8.26 -14.95
C LEU A 299 22.02 8.96 -13.61
N GLU A 300 23.20 9.56 -13.45
CA GLU A 300 23.50 10.40 -12.29
C GLU A 300 22.57 11.64 -12.27
N ASN A 301 22.19 12.13 -11.08
CA ASN A 301 21.29 13.29 -10.93
C ASN A 301 22.01 14.55 -10.41
N ASP A 302 23.18 14.86 -10.94
CA ASP A 302 23.91 16.07 -10.56
C ASP A 302 23.51 17.31 -11.40
N SER A 303 22.80 17.09 -12.52
CA SER A 303 22.16 18.09 -13.36
C SER A 303 21.17 17.45 -14.35
N SER A 304 20.14 18.20 -14.77
CA SER A 304 19.17 17.74 -15.79
C SER A 304 19.74 17.55 -17.20
N ALA A 305 21.00 17.93 -17.42
CA ALA A 305 21.71 17.70 -18.67
C ALA A 305 22.73 16.56 -18.56
N ASP A 306 22.79 15.87 -17.41
CA ASP A 306 23.73 14.78 -17.23
C ASP A 306 23.32 13.56 -18.04
N LEU A 307 24.29 13.00 -18.75
CA LEU A 307 24.15 11.78 -19.53
C LEU A 307 25.07 10.67 -19.01
N ASN A 308 25.75 10.90 -17.88
CA ASN A 308 26.57 9.91 -17.23
C ASN A 308 25.67 8.84 -16.62
N SER A 309 26.00 7.59 -16.91
CA SER A 309 25.32 6.45 -16.31
C SER A 309 25.56 6.43 -14.81
N GLU A 310 24.51 6.20 -14.02
CA GLU A 310 24.66 5.88 -12.60
C GLU A 310 25.31 4.50 -12.46
N VAL A 311 26.49 4.47 -11.83
CA VAL A 311 27.32 3.27 -11.67
C VAL A 311 27.61 2.96 -10.20
N ARG A 312 27.11 3.78 -9.29
CA ARG A 312 27.37 3.68 -7.85
C ARG A 312 26.29 2.81 -7.22
N LEU A 313 26.70 1.85 -6.39
CA LEU A 313 25.76 1.04 -5.62
C LEU A 313 25.18 1.89 -4.47
N PRO A 314 23.85 1.99 -4.28
CA PRO A 314 23.26 2.69 -3.14
C PRO A 314 23.86 2.20 -1.81
N PRO A 315 24.35 3.09 -0.94
CA PRO A 315 24.96 2.67 0.31
C PRO A 315 23.93 1.97 1.21
N SER A 316 24.40 0.94 1.90
CA SER A 316 23.62 0.15 2.87
C SER A 316 22.33 -0.49 2.33
N THR A 317 22.16 -0.57 1.00
CA THR A 317 21.12 -1.40 0.39
C THR A 317 21.39 -2.87 0.69
N ALA A 318 20.35 -3.61 1.07
CA ALA A 318 20.46 -5.05 1.32
C ALA A 318 20.36 -5.88 0.03
N PHE A 319 19.64 -5.37 -0.98
CA PHE A 319 19.47 -6.02 -2.27
C PHE A 319 19.31 -4.96 -3.36
N HIS A 320 20.14 -5.01 -4.41
CA HIS A 320 20.10 -4.06 -5.51
C HIS A 320 19.89 -4.71 -6.88
N VAL A 321 18.97 -4.15 -7.65
CA VAL A 321 18.65 -4.56 -9.03
C VAL A 321 19.02 -3.46 -10.01
N ASN A 322 19.79 -3.78 -11.03
CA ASN A 322 20.16 -2.85 -12.10
C ASN A 322 19.85 -3.48 -13.47
N TYR A 323 18.89 -2.91 -14.19
CA TYR A 323 18.62 -3.22 -15.59
C TYR A 323 19.01 -2.03 -16.43
N TYR A 324 19.90 -2.21 -17.41
CA TYR A 324 20.40 -1.11 -18.24
C TYR A 324 20.52 -1.52 -19.71
N GLN A 325 20.49 -0.55 -20.61
CA GLN A 325 20.81 -0.77 -22.03
C GLN A 325 22.16 -0.14 -22.39
N ARG A 326 22.76 -0.58 -23.51
CA ARG A 326 24.02 -0.04 -24.07
C ARG A 326 23.89 0.24 -25.57
N ASN A 327 22.69 0.63 -25.99
CA ASN A 327 22.38 0.81 -27.39
C ASN A 327 22.94 2.15 -27.89
N LEU A 328 23.74 2.10 -28.96
CA LEU A 328 24.30 3.28 -29.62
C LEU A 328 23.22 4.21 -30.20
N PHE A 329 21.98 3.73 -30.38
CA PHE A 329 20.88 4.52 -30.94
C PHE A 329 20.12 5.37 -29.91
N SER A 330 20.41 5.26 -28.61
CA SER A 330 19.72 6.01 -27.54
C SER A 330 20.19 7.46 -27.38
N LEU A 331 20.69 8.11 -28.44
CA LEU A 331 21.18 9.51 -28.41
C LEU A 331 22.27 9.79 -27.35
N GLY A 332 22.99 8.76 -26.89
CA GLY A 332 24.00 8.89 -25.83
C GLY A 332 23.45 8.73 -24.40
N ILE A 333 22.14 8.50 -24.25
CA ILE A 333 21.49 8.25 -22.96
C ILE A 333 21.44 6.74 -22.73
N TRP A 334 22.24 6.25 -21.79
CA TRP A 334 22.23 4.85 -21.41
C TRP A 334 22.72 4.66 -19.99
N GLY A 335 22.24 3.63 -19.33
CA GLY A 335 22.79 3.14 -18.08
C GLY A 335 24.07 2.32 -18.30
N ASN A 336 24.56 1.76 -17.21
CA ASN A 336 25.74 0.91 -17.23
C ASN A 336 25.70 -0.11 -16.08
N SER A 337 26.65 -1.03 -16.08
CA SER A 337 26.84 -1.99 -14.99
C SER A 337 27.11 -1.26 -13.67
N VAL A 338 26.46 -1.71 -12.59
CA VAL A 338 26.69 -1.25 -11.23
C VAL A 338 27.48 -2.33 -10.48
N PRO A 339 28.79 -2.13 -10.22
CA PRO A 339 29.59 -3.11 -9.50
C PRO A 339 29.03 -3.38 -8.10
N GLY A 340 28.73 -4.65 -7.82
CA GLY A 340 28.19 -5.09 -6.52
C GLY A 340 26.68 -5.24 -6.46
N ALA A 341 25.95 -4.92 -7.54
CA ALA A 341 24.52 -5.22 -7.63
C ALA A 341 24.23 -6.74 -7.57
N ASP A 342 23.14 -7.13 -6.93
CA ASP A 342 22.68 -8.53 -6.86
C ASP A 342 22.14 -9.02 -8.20
N VAL A 343 21.49 -8.11 -8.94
CA VAL A 343 21.05 -8.32 -10.32
C VAL A 343 21.63 -7.20 -11.17
N ASP A 344 22.43 -7.55 -12.18
CA ASP A 344 23.05 -6.59 -13.09
C ASP A 344 22.91 -7.07 -14.54
N VAL A 345 21.92 -6.52 -15.26
CA VAL A 345 21.49 -7.05 -16.55
C VAL A 345 21.57 -5.98 -17.63
N ASN A 346 22.49 -6.19 -18.58
CA ASN A 346 22.47 -5.48 -19.84
C ASN A 346 21.36 -6.06 -20.74
N VAL A 347 20.23 -5.34 -20.85
CA VAL A 347 19.06 -5.79 -21.61
C VAL A 347 19.36 -5.91 -23.11
N THR A 348 20.27 -5.10 -23.65
CA THR A 348 20.62 -5.16 -25.09
C THR A 348 21.31 -6.47 -25.49
N GLN A 349 21.86 -7.19 -24.52
CA GLN A 349 22.48 -8.50 -24.73
C GLN A 349 21.51 -9.66 -24.52
N GLN A 350 20.28 -9.38 -24.07
CA GLN A 350 19.28 -10.41 -23.82
C GLN A 350 18.48 -10.71 -25.10
N PRO A 351 18.07 -11.98 -25.33
CA PRO A 351 17.24 -12.34 -26.49
C PRO A 351 15.92 -11.56 -26.56
N TRP A 352 15.36 -11.17 -25.42
CA TRP A 352 14.13 -10.40 -25.30
C TRP A 352 14.34 -8.88 -25.35
N GLY A 353 15.57 -8.39 -25.23
CA GLY A 353 15.85 -6.96 -25.13
C GLY A 353 16.20 -6.27 -26.45
N GLY A 354 16.09 -6.99 -27.58
CA GLY A 354 16.27 -6.41 -28.90
C GLY A 354 15.25 -5.28 -29.16
N GLY A 355 15.74 -4.07 -29.39
CA GLY A 355 14.89 -2.89 -29.65
C GLY A 355 14.41 -2.16 -28.40
N ILE A 356 14.79 -2.61 -27.20
CA ILE A 356 14.61 -1.81 -25.99
C ILE A 356 15.52 -0.59 -26.06
N LEU A 357 14.95 0.58 -25.79
CA LEU A 357 15.61 1.89 -25.74
C LEU A 357 15.48 2.46 -24.33
N HIS A 358 16.22 3.53 -24.06
CA HIS A 358 16.10 4.28 -22.80
C HIS A 358 14.64 4.57 -22.43
N PHE A 359 13.86 5.18 -23.34
CA PHE A 359 12.46 5.54 -23.09
C PHE A 359 11.46 4.38 -23.13
N THR A 360 11.87 3.13 -23.40
CA THR A 360 10.95 1.98 -23.49
C THR A 360 11.33 0.83 -22.57
N ILE A 361 12.46 0.91 -21.87
CA ILE A 361 12.94 -0.16 -20.98
C ILE A 361 12.01 -0.40 -19.79
N THR A 362 11.37 0.65 -19.29
CA THR A 362 10.40 0.59 -18.18
C THR A 362 9.11 -0.15 -18.54
N LEU A 363 8.78 -0.26 -19.84
CA LEU A 363 7.61 -1.00 -20.34
C LEU A 363 7.88 -2.49 -20.58
N SER A 364 9.14 -2.93 -20.43
CA SER A 364 9.50 -4.32 -20.67
C SER A 364 8.95 -5.22 -19.57
N PRO A 365 8.08 -6.21 -19.88
CA PRO A 365 7.54 -7.10 -18.86
C PRO A 365 8.62 -7.88 -18.10
N GLN A 366 9.75 -8.17 -18.75
CA GLN A 366 10.89 -8.84 -18.12
C GLN A 366 11.62 -7.93 -17.13
N VAL A 367 11.72 -6.63 -17.43
CA VAL A 367 12.33 -5.65 -16.52
C VAL A 367 11.38 -5.42 -15.34
N GLN A 368 10.10 -5.14 -15.60
CA GLN A 368 9.09 -4.98 -14.55
C GLN A 368 9.05 -6.19 -13.61
N ALA A 369 8.88 -7.41 -14.13
CA ALA A 369 8.90 -8.62 -13.29
C ALA A 369 10.23 -8.80 -12.54
N GLY A 370 11.36 -8.50 -13.20
CA GLY A 370 12.69 -8.56 -12.60
C GLY A 370 12.90 -7.60 -11.43
N LEU A 371 12.18 -6.48 -11.38
CA LEU A 371 12.17 -5.56 -10.24
C LEU A 371 11.13 -5.96 -9.19
N MET A 372 9.93 -6.29 -9.63
CA MET A 372 8.77 -6.42 -8.74
C MET A 372 8.77 -7.73 -7.96
N ASP A 373 9.26 -8.83 -8.56
CA ASP A 373 9.28 -10.12 -7.89
C ASP A 373 10.22 -10.12 -6.66
N PRO A 374 11.48 -9.63 -6.74
CA PRO A 374 12.33 -9.50 -5.56
C PRO A 374 11.76 -8.52 -4.52
N LEU A 375 11.25 -7.36 -4.96
CA LEU A 375 10.67 -6.36 -4.05
C LEU A 375 9.56 -6.98 -3.21
N ARG A 376 8.63 -7.72 -3.82
CA ARG A 376 7.49 -8.35 -3.13
C ARG A 376 7.90 -9.43 -2.12
N VAL A 377 9.06 -10.05 -2.32
CA VAL A 377 9.59 -11.04 -1.38
C VAL A 377 10.28 -10.37 -0.20
N LEU A 378 10.93 -9.23 -0.43
CA LEU A 378 11.76 -8.54 0.57
C LEU A 378 10.98 -7.51 1.39
N VAL A 379 9.93 -6.94 0.82
CA VAL A 379 9.11 -5.90 1.43
C VAL A 379 7.74 -6.49 1.76
N ALA A 380 7.35 -6.42 3.03
CA ALA A 380 6.00 -6.74 3.42
C ALA A 380 5.05 -5.60 3.00
N PRO A 381 3.86 -5.91 2.47
CA PRO A 381 2.83 -4.92 2.24
C PRO A 381 2.32 -4.31 3.53
#